data_AF-A0A368GWU9-F1
#
_entry.id   AF-A0A368GWU9-F1
#
_cell.length_a   1.000
_cell.length_b   1.000
_cell.length_c   1.000
_cell.angle_alpha   90.00
_cell.angle_beta   90.00
_cell.angle_gamma   90.00
#
_symmetry.space_group_name_H-M   'P 1'
#
loop_
_entity.id
_entity.type
_entity.pdbx_description
1 polymer ?
#
loop_
_entity_poly.entity_id
_entity_poly.type
_entity_poly.pdbx_seq_one_letter_code
_entity_poly.pdbx_strand_id
1 'polypeptide(L)'
;MDPQELLEEKCSELAQMLLRSKCVFVVTGAGISTSAGIADFRGPKGVWTIEKEGRVAESVDFSRARPTLTHRALRLLEERGLVKFVVSQNVDGLHPKSSFPLNRLAELHGNVFCEQCERCSRRYYRDFATGTVGLKLTGRFCEGTPKGRACRGRLRDTTLDWEDALPEPDLTTAYSFAKNADLSLCLGTSLQIVPVGDMPLLAKKNGGKMVTVNLQATKHEKKTDLAIHGFVDDVMVKVLKHLDISLDDGKEETGEIVWKSTYPLEEFKTPKNQRKRSAAKIKKQEPVEEKCARFEGNCGGVANDDQTQPRKPSVKEDDYTKTEGEEGASKSETVNCEAIFKECTTVTEPQTKDIVKEETNGIQ
;
A
#
# COMPACT_ATOMS: atom_id res chain seq x y z
N MET A 1 -4.50 20.91 12.70
CA MET A 1 -3.06 20.67 12.95
C MET A 1 -2.80 20.80 14.42
N ASP A 2 -1.84 20.04 14.94
CA ASP A 2 -1.38 20.16 16.33
C ASP A 2 -0.71 21.53 16.56
N PRO A 3 -0.91 22.16 17.73
CA PRO A 3 -0.14 23.33 18.13
C PRO A 3 1.37 23.02 18.20
N GLN A 4 2.22 24.03 18.02
CA GLN A 4 3.67 23.85 17.87
C GLN A 4 4.34 23.11 19.04
N GLU A 5 3.95 23.40 20.28
CA GLU A 5 4.49 22.73 21.47
C GLU A 5 4.11 21.24 21.49
N LEU A 6 2.81 20.93 21.30
CA LEU A 6 2.33 19.56 21.19
C LEU A 6 2.97 18.81 20.01
N LEU A 7 3.17 19.49 18.88
CA LEU A 7 3.82 18.91 17.71
C LEU A 7 5.27 18.50 18.04
N GLU A 8 6.03 19.34 18.74
CA GLU A 8 7.40 19.03 19.16
C GLU A 8 7.43 17.82 20.12
N GLU A 9 6.53 17.79 21.12
CA GLU A 9 6.41 16.66 22.05
C GLU A 9 6.13 15.35 21.32
N LYS A 10 5.16 15.35 20.39
CA LYS A 10 4.83 14.17 19.58
C LYS A 10 5.98 13.75 18.66
N CYS A 11 6.75 14.70 18.11
CA CYS A 11 7.93 14.39 17.29
C CYS A 11 9.03 13.73 18.13
N SER A 12 9.26 14.21 19.35
CA SER A 12 10.18 13.61 20.32
C SER A 12 9.72 12.19 20.70
N GLU A 13 8.43 11.99 20.95
CA GLU A 13 7.88 10.66 21.23
C GLU A 13 8.08 9.69 20.05
N LEU A 14 7.78 10.12 18.82
CA LEU A 14 8.02 9.33 17.62
C LEU A 14 9.50 8.95 17.47
N ALA A 15 10.42 9.89 17.70
CA ALA A 15 11.86 9.58 17.68
C ALA A 15 12.24 8.51 18.72
N GLN A 16 11.70 8.58 19.94
CA GLN A 16 11.91 7.54 20.96
C GLN A 16 11.31 6.19 20.57
N MET A 17 10.13 6.17 19.93
CA MET A 17 9.51 4.95 19.42
C MET A 17 10.39 4.31 18.34
N LEU A 18 10.90 5.10 17.40
CA LEU A 18 11.83 4.62 16.35
C LEU A 18 13.09 3.98 16.95
N LEU A 19 13.70 4.60 17.96
CA LEU A 19 14.90 4.08 18.63
C LEU A 19 14.65 2.77 19.41
N ARG A 20 13.44 2.59 19.96
CA ARG A 20 13.09 1.40 20.76
C ARG A 20 12.65 0.21 19.91
N SER A 21 12.22 0.47 18.69
CA SER A 21 11.68 -0.53 17.77
C SER A 21 12.77 -1.29 17.03
N LYS A 22 12.57 -2.60 16.89
CA LYS A 22 13.47 -3.49 16.15
C LYS A 22 13.05 -3.65 14.69
N CYS A 23 11.74 -3.54 14.42
CA CYS A 23 11.18 -3.69 13.10
C CYS A 23 10.14 -2.60 12.82
N VAL A 24 10.60 -1.49 12.29
CA VAL A 24 9.74 -0.38 11.83
C VAL A 24 9.27 -0.66 10.41
N PHE A 25 7.95 -0.82 10.26
CA PHE A 25 7.23 -0.94 8.99
C PHE A 25 6.55 0.38 8.66
N VAL A 26 6.78 0.90 7.46
CA VAL A 26 6.26 2.21 7.05
C VAL A 26 5.23 2.04 5.94
N VAL A 27 4.13 2.80 6.02
CA VAL A 27 3.17 2.97 4.91
C VAL A 27 3.16 4.43 4.49
N THR A 28 3.37 4.69 3.21
CA THR A 28 3.34 6.04 2.63
C THR A 28 2.19 6.18 1.63
N GLY A 29 1.60 7.38 1.59
CA GLY A 29 0.59 7.76 0.59
C GLY A 29 0.86 9.15 0.01
N ALA A 30 -0.07 9.64 -0.80
CA ALA A 30 0.16 10.81 -1.67
C ALA A 30 0.50 12.09 -0.89
N GLY A 31 0.14 12.17 0.39
CA GLY A 31 0.46 13.31 1.26
C GLY A 31 1.97 13.59 1.35
N ILE A 32 2.84 12.58 1.23
CA ILE A 32 4.31 12.78 1.29
C ILE A 32 4.91 13.44 0.04
N SER A 33 4.13 13.52 -1.05
CA SER A 33 4.55 14.09 -2.33
C SER A 33 3.93 15.48 -2.59
N THR A 34 3.04 15.95 -1.70
CA THR A 34 2.35 17.25 -1.87
C THR A 34 3.29 18.45 -1.88
N SER A 35 4.35 18.44 -1.07
CA SER A 35 5.37 19.51 -1.08
C SER A 35 6.28 19.48 -2.32
N ALA A 36 6.27 18.40 -3.11
CA ALA A 36 6.88 18.36 -4.44
C ALA A 36 5.98 18.93 -5.53
N GLY A 37 4.78 19.42 -5.19
CA GLY A 37 3.78 19.93 -6.13
C GLY A 37 2.90 18.87 -6.76
N ILE A 38 2.98 17.61 -6.30
CA ILE A 38 2.09 16.53 -6.75
C ILE A 38 0.80 16.59 -5.94
N ALA A 39 -0.35 16.68 -6.61
CA ALA A 39 -1.64 16.68 -5.92
C ALA A 39 -1.85 15.36 -5.16
N ASP A 40 -2.41 15.44 -3.95
CA ASP A 40 -2.94 14.24 -3.31
C ASP A 40 -4.29 13.83 -3.93
N PHE A 41 -4.92 12.81 -3.38
CA PHE A 41 -6.20 12.30 -3.89
C PHE A 41 -7.43 12.87 -3.18
N ARG A 42 -7.36 13.10 -1.87
CA ARG A 42 -8.53 13.32 -0.99
C ARG A 42 -8.40 14.54 -0.07
N GLY A 43 -7.29 15.25 -0.16
CA GLY A 43 -7.08 16.51 0.53
C GLY A 43 -8.01 17.60 -0.02
N PRO A 44 -7.97 18.81 0.57
CA PRO A 44 -8.78 19.94 0.12
C PRO A 44 -8.56 20.31 -1.35
N LYS A 45 -7.37 20.04 -1.88
CA LYS A 45 -7.00 20.22 -3.30
C LYS A 45 -6.72 18.90 -4.02
N GLY A 46 -7.19 17.79 -3.46
CA GLY A 46 -6.91 16.47 -4.00
C GLY A 46 -7.70 16.19 -5.28
N VAL A 47 -7.17 15.30 -6.12
CA VAL A 47 -7.74 14.93 -7.42
C VAL A 47 -9.24 14.61 -7.31
N TRP A 48 -9.63 13.68 -6.42
CA TRP A 48 -11.04 13.29 -6.26
C TRP A 48 -11.91 14.36 -5.60
N THR A 49 -11.31 15.26 -4.82
CA THR A 49 -12.03 16.37 -4.19
C THR A 49 -12.41 17.41 -5.24
N ILE A 50 -11.43 17.80 -6.07
CA ILE A 50 -11.59 18.82 -7.11
C ILE A 50 -12.41 18.28 -8.29
N GLU A 51 -12.29 16.99 -8.63
CA GLU A 51 -13.10 16.37 -9.68
C GLU A 51 -14.60 16.33 -9.33
N LYS A 52 -14.95 16.15 -8.05
CA LYS A 52 -16.35 16.27 -7.58
C LYS A 52 -16.92 17.67 -7.77
N GLU A 53 -16.06 18.67 -7.88
CA GLU A 53 -16.44 20.06 -8.19
C GLU A 53 -16.48 20.33 -9.71
N GLY A 54 -16.25 19.31 -10.55
CA GLY A 54 -16.18 19.44 -12.01
C GLY A 54 -14.92 20.17 -12.50
N ARG A 55 -13.85 20.15 -11.69
CA ARG A 55 -12.58 20.84 -11.96
C ARG A 55 -11.43 19.82 -12.04
N VAL A 56 -10.29 20.27 -12.58
CA VAL A 56 -9.05 19.48 -12.63
C VAL A 56 -8.09 19.98 -11.54
N ALA A 57 -7.50 19.06 -10.79
CA ALA A 57 -6.51 19.39 -9.77
C ALA A 57 -5.18 19.81 -10.42
N GLU A 58 -4.56 20.86 -9.90
CA GLU A 58 -3.23 21.27 -10.33
C GLU A 58 -2.17 20.31 -9.75
N SER A 59 -1.35 19.72 -10.62
CA SER A 59 -0.24 18.87 -10.23
C SER A 59 0.94 19.10 -11.16
N VAL A 60 2.16 19.05 -10.63
CA VAL A 60 3.36 19.03 -11.47
C VAL A 60 3.46 17.69 -12.21
N ASP A 61 4.11 17.73 -13.36
CA ASP A 61 4.51 16.52 -14.08
C ASP A 61 5.49 15.67 -13.24
N PHE A 62 5.25 14.36 -13.15
CA PHE A 62 6.04 13.45 -12.32
C PHE A 62 7.53 13.38 -12.72
N SER A 63 7.88 13.61 -13.99
CA SER A 63 9.28 13.59 -14.42
C SER A 63 10.06 14.74 -13.81
N ARG A 64 9.39 15.88 -13.57
CA ARG A 64 9.95 17.11 -12.98
C ARG A 64 9.95 17.12 -11.45
N ALA A 65 9.14 16.28 -10.82
CA ALA A 65 9.08 16.18 -9.37
C ALA A 65 10.40 15.64 -8.79
N ARG A 66 10.79 16.21 -7.65
CA ARG A 66 11.96 15.80 -6.86
C ARG A 66 11.52 15.19 -5.54
N PRO A 67 12.30 14.25 -4.97
CA PRO A 67 12.06 13.73 -3.63
C PRO A 67 11.85 14.85 -2.60
N THR A 68 10.84 14.69 -1.74
CA THR A 68 10.58 15.62 -0.62
C THR A 68 11.51 15.34 0.55
N LEU A 69 11.50 16.21 1.56
CA LEU A 69 12.27 15.98 2.79
C LEU A 69 11.88 14.67 3.47
N THR A 70 10.60 14.29 3.41
CA THR A 70 10.13 13.00 3.90
C THR A 70 10.72 11.81 3.15
N HIS A 71 10.82 11.86 1.82
CA HIS A 71 11.45 10.80 1.03
C HIS A 71 12.93 10.63 1.39
N ARG A 72 13.65 11.75 1.52
CA ARG A 72 15.05 11.78 1.98
C ARG A 72 15.18 11.22 3.39
N ALA A 73 14.32 11.66 4.32
CA ALA A 73 14.33 11.17 5.69
C ALA A 73 14.15 9.66 5.78
N LEU A 74 13.22 9.08 5.00
CA LEU A 74 13.03 7.62 4.98
C LEU A 74 14.25 6.86 4.48
N ARG A 75 14.93 7.38 3.45
CA ARG A 75 16.22 6.83 2.99
C ARG A 75 17.26 6.87 4.12
N LEU A 76 17.41 7.99 4.81
CA LEU A 76 18.38 8.11 5.92
C LEU A 76 18.05 7.19 7.10
N LEU A 77 16.77 7.07 7.46
CA LEU A 77 16.34 6.16 8.51
C LEU A 77 16.61 4.69 8.13
N GLU A 78 16.49 4.34 6.85
CA GLU A 78 16.86 3.02 6.33
C GLU A 78 18.39 2.80 6.37
N GLU A 79 19.19 3.78 5.96
CA GLU A 79 20.66 3.74 6.01
C GLU A 79 21.20 3.64 7.45
N ARG A 80 20.44 4.17 8.43
CA ARG A 80 20.71 4.01 9.88
C ARG A 80 20.13 2.72 10.46
N GLY A 81 19.46 1.91 9.66
CA GLY A 81 18.86 0.63 10.06
C GLY A 81 17.62 0.77 10.95
N LEU A 82 17.05 1.97 11.08
CA LEU A 82 15.85 2.26 11.88
C LEU A 82 14.58 1.83 11.14
N VAL A 83 14.47 2.15 9.84
CA VAL A 83 13.36 1.69 8.97
C VAL A 83 13.75 0.39 8.28
N LYS A 84 12.90 -0.64 8.38
CA LYS A 84 13.18 -1.96 7.80
C LYS A 84 12.52 -2.18 6.46
N PHE A 85 11.30 -1.67 6.30
CA PHE A 85 10.54 -1.86 5.08
C PHE A 85 9.53 -0.74 4.88
N VAL A 86 9.43 -0.26 3.64
CA VAL A 86 8.46 0.75 3.21
C VAL A 86 7.49 0.12 2.24
N VAL A 87 6.21 0.31 2.50
CA VAL A 87 5.12 0.10 1.54
C VAL A 87 4.67 1.47 1.07
N SER A 88 4.58 1.63 -0.25
CA SER A 88 4.03 2.84 -0.84
C SER A 88 2.76 2.55 -1.62
N GLN A 89 1.78 3.44 -1.43
CA GLN A 89 0.57 3.54 -2.25
C GLN A 89 0.77 4.50 -3.44
N ASN A 90 1.91 5.17 -3.51
CA ASN A 90 2.20 6.18 -4.52
C ASN A 90 2.70 5.52 -5.79
N VAL A 91 2.35 6.13 -6.93
CA VAL A 91 2.82 5.72 -8.26
C VAL A 91 3.84 6.70 -8.84
N ASP A 92 4.17 7.77 -8.10
CA ASP A 92 5.00 8.91 -8.53
C ASP A 92 6.50 8.59 -8.74
N GLY A 93 6.96 7.42 -8.28
CA GLY A 93 8.35 6.98 -8.40
C GLY A 93 9.37 7.78 -7.59
N LEU A 94 8.94 8.58 -6.60
CA LEU A 94 9.85 9.40 -5.81
C LEU A 94 10.69 8.60 -4.80
N HIS A 95 10.23 7.43 -4.33
CA HIS A 95 11.04 6.55 -3.47
C HIS A 95 12.28 5.98 -4.21
N PRO A 96 12.16 5.37 -5.40
CA PRO A 96 13.34 4.99 -6.16
C PRO A 96 14.23 6.18 -6.54
N LYS A 97 13.64 7.33 -6.93
CA LYS A 97 14.39 8.56 -7.24
C LYS A 97 15.15 9.12 -6.04
N SER A 98 14.69 8.89 -4.81
CA SER A 98 15.40 9.27 -3.58
C SER A 98 16.53 8.30 -3.22
N SER A 99 16.84 7.34 -4.09
CA SER A 99 17.79 6.26 -3.85
C SER A 99 17.42 5.35 -2.67
N PHE A 100 16.13 5.25 -2.34
CA PHE A 100 15.64 4.25 -1.39
C PHE A 100 15.81 2.84 -1.97
N PRO A 101 16.35 1.86 -1.21
CA PRO A 101 16.68 0.54 -1.76
C PRO A 101 15.43 -0.28 -2.13
N LEU A 102 15.38 -0.74 -3.38
CA LEU A 102 14.23 -1.46 -3.94
C LEU A 102 13.92 -2.79 -3.24
N ASN A 103 14.91 -3.48 -2.66
CA ASN A 103 14.64 -4.71 -1.91
C ASN A 103 13.97 -4.48 -0.55
N ARG A 104 13.80 -3.21 -0.12
CA ARG A 104 13.09 -2.81 1.10
C ARG A 104 11.85 -1.95 0.81
N LEU A 105 11.46 -1.87 -0.46
CA LEU A 105 10.33 -1.09 -0.93
C LEU A 105 9.31 -2.02 -1.61
N ALA A 106 8.04 -1.86 -1.28
CA ALA A 106 6.93 -2.43 -2.03
C ALA A 106 6.04 -1.32 -2.59
N GLU A 107 6.09 -1.14 -3.91
CA GLU A 107 5.27 -0.19 -4.67
C GLU A 107 3.94 -0.86 -5.06
N LEU A 108 3.02 -0.97 -4.09
CA LEU A 108 1.86 -1.87 -4.23
C LEU A 108 0.84 -1.41 -5.27
N HIS A 109 0.81 -0.13 -5.63
CA HIS A 109 -0.05 0.38 -6.71
C HIS A 109 0.69 0.59 -8.03
N GLY A 110 1.97 0.17 -8.09
CA GLY A 110 2.83 0.35 -9.25
C GLY A 110 3.66 1.63 -9.21
N ASN A 111 4.34 1.90 -10.32
CA ASN A 111 5.16 3.09 -10.51
C ASN A 111 5.11 3.50 -11.99
N VAL A 112 4.78 4.77 -12.26
CA VAL A 112 4.60 5.31 -13.61
C VAL A 112 5.89 5.32 -14.44
N PHE A 113 7.05 5.17 -13.81
CA PHE A 113 8.37 5.05 -14.44
C PHE A 113 8.85 3.60 -14.55
N CYS A 114 8.08 2.63 -14.06
CA CYS A 114 8.49 1.23 -14.02
C CYS A 114 7.66 0.38 -14.98
N GLU A 115 8.37 -0.34 -15.85
CA GLU A 115 7.79 -1.37 -16.71
C GLU A 115 8.38 -2.75 -16.40
N GLN A 116 7.56 -3.79 -16.52
CA GLN A 116 7.92 -5.16 -16.20
C GLN A 116 7.77 -6.08 -17.41
N CYS A 117 8.73 -6.99 -17.59
CA CYS A 117 8.67 -8.00 -18.64
C CYS A 117 7.68 -9.12 -18.31
N GLU A 118 6.73 -9.39 -19.22
CA GLU A 118 5.71 -10.44 -19.06
C GLU A 118 6.27 -11.88 -19.06
N ARG A 119 7.54 -12.08 -19.43
CA ARG A 119 8.18 -13.41 -19.51
C ARG A 119 9.14 -13.71 -18.37
N CYS A 120 9.93 -12.73 -17.95
CA CYS A 120 11.01 -12.94 -16.97
C CYS A 120 10.85 -12.07 -15.72
N SER A 121 9.76 -11.30 -15.62
CA SER A 121 9.40 -10.45 -14.48
C SER A 121 10.43 -9.37 -14.12
N ARG A 122 11.47 -9.16 -14.94
CA ARG A 122 12.42 -8.07 -14.75
C ARG A 122 11.72 -6.73 -14.85
N ARG A 123 11.98 -5.87 -13.85
CA ARG A 123 11.57 -4.46 -13.80
C ARG A 123 12.64 -3.58 -14.43
N TYR A 124 12.17 -2.56 -15.13
CA TYR A 124 12.99 -1.50 -15.72
C TYR A 124 12.45 -0.17 -15.20
N TYR A 125 13.24 0.51 -14.37
CA TYR A 125 12.97 1.86 -13.90
C TYR A 125 13.56 2.84 -14.92
N ARG A 126 12.72 3.69 -15.47
CA ARG A 126 13.02 4.64 -16.54
C ARG A 126 13.13 6.07 -16.00
N ASP A 127 13.76 6.92 -16.77
CA ASP A 127 13.77 8.38 -16.58
C ASP A 127 12.52 9.07 -17.20
N PHE A 128 11.71 8.32 -17.96
CA PHE A 128 10.45 8.76 -18.56
C PHE A 128 9.27 7.90 -18.12
N ALA A 129 8.06 8.48 -18.14
CA ALA A 129 6.84 7.74 -17.83
C ALA A 129 6.56 6.65 -18.88
N THR A 130 6.06 5.49 -18.46
CA THR A 130 5.85 4.33 -19.33
C THR A 130 4.86 4.59 -20.47
N GLY A 131 3.94 5.54 -20.28
CA GLY A 131 2.95 5.99 -21.24
C GLY A 131 1.64 5.20 -21.23
N THR A 132 1.49 4.22 -20.32
CA THR A 132 0.28 3.40 -20.17
C THR A 132 -0.04 3.13 -18.70
N VAL A 133 -1.29 2.74 -18.43
CA VAL A 133 -1.82 2.39 -17.10
C VAL A 133 -2.74 1.17 -17.23
N GLY A 134 -2.78 0.33 -16.21
CA GLY A 134 -3.61 -0.88 -16.15
C GLY A 134 -2.88 -2.09 -16.73
N LEU A 135 -1.59 -2.22 -16.43
CA LEU A 135 -0.75 -3.36 -16.83
C LEU A 135 -0.74 -3.57 -18.36
N LYS A 136 -0.87 -2.50 -19.13
CA LYS A 136 -0.95 -2.51 -20.59
C LYS A 136 0.45 -2.63 -21.20
N LEU A 137 0.51 -3.10 -22.44
CA LEU A 137 1.76 -3.21 -23.17
C LEU A 137 2.31 -1.82 -23.49
N THR A 138 3.59 -1.59 -23.18
CA THR A 138 4.24 -0.28 -23.40
C THR A 138 4.79 -0.11 -24.82
N GLY A 139 4.72 -1.16 -25.64
CA GLY A 139 5.33 -1.21 -26.98
C GLY A 139 6.82 -1.55 -26.97
N ARG A 140 7.46 -1.65 -25.81
CA ARG A 140 8.89 -1.97 -25.68
C ARG A 140 9.13 -3.46 -25.41
N PHE A 141 10.37 -3.91 -25.65
CA PHE A 141 10.80 -5.29 -25.44
C PHE A 141 11.86 -5.37 -24.35
N CYS A 142 11.86 -6.50 -23.64
CA CYS A 142 12.82 -6.81 -22.60
C CYS A 142 14.23 -6.89 -23.15
N GLU A 143 15.07 -5.98 -22.66
CA GLU A 143 16.48 -5.82 -23.00
C GLU A 143 17.30 -7.07 -22.65
N GLY A 144 16.84 -7.87 -21.69
CA GLY A 144 17.56 -9.05 -21.26
C GLY A 144 18.74 -8.70 -20.35
N THR A 145 19.59 -9.68 -20.07
CA THR A 145 20.81 -9.45 -19.28
C THR A 145 21.95 -9.09 -20.22
N PRO A 146 22.86 -8.17 -19.86
CA PRO A 146 24.01 -7.84 -20.70
C PRO A 146 24.85 -9.05 -21.14
N LYS A 147 24.90 -10.10 -20.32
CA LYS A 147 25.69 -11.32 -20.53
C LYS A 147 24.88 -12.55 -20.96
N GLY A 148 23.59 -12.40 -21.28
CA GLY A 148 22.71 -13.53 -21.52
C GLY A 148 21.82 -13.35 -22.74
N ARG A 149 21.08 -14.40 -23.11
CA ARG A 149 20.17 -14.36 -24.25
C ARG A 149 19.11 -13.28 -24.03
N ALA A 150 18.87 -12.46 -25.05
CA ALA A 150 17.78 -11.51 -25.04
C ALA A 150 16.46 -12.25 -24.77
N CYS A 151 15.75 -11.87 -23.69
CA CYS A 151 14.47 -12.46 -23.32
C CYS A 151 13.41 -12.19 -24.39
N ARG A 152 13.45 -10.98 -24.98
CA ARG A 152 12.52 -10.49 -26.01
C ARG A 152 11.04 -10.59 -25.62
N GLY A 153 10.73 -10.73 -24.32
CA GLY A 153 9.37 -10.59 -23.82
C GLY A 153 8.90 -9.15 -23.95
N ARG A 154 7.59 -8.93 -24.10
CA ARG A 154 7.05 -7.57 -24.15
C ARG A 154 7.02 -6.97 -22.76
N LEU A 155 7.14 -5.65 -22.69
CA LEU A 155 7.08 -4.89 -21.45
C LEU A 155 5.65 -4.38 -21.22
N ARG A 156 5.22 -4.40 -19.96
CA ARG A 156 3.96 -3.82 -19.48
C ARG A 156 4.26 -2.75 -18.46
N ASP A 157 3.41 -1.72 -18.37
CA ASP A 157 3.49 -0.82 -17.22
C ASP A 157 3.14 -1.58 -15.92
N THR A 158 3.47 -0.97 -14.78
CA THR A 158 3.20 -1.56 -13.47
C THR A 158 2.07 -0.85 -12.72
N THR A 159 1.53 0.25 -13.27
CA THR A 159 0.50 1.06 -12.63
C THR A 159 -0.83 0.34 -12.70
N LEU A 160 -1.45 0.10 -11.54
CA LEU A 160 -2.68 -0.67 -11.46
C LEU A 160 -3.90 0.15 -11.89
N ASP A 161 -4.86 -0.50 -12.55
CA ASP A 161 -6.24 -0.05 -12.64
C ASP A 161 -7.05 -0.58 -11.43
N TRP A 162 -8.28 -0.12 -11.26
CA TRP A 162 -9.11 -0.41 -10.08
C TRP A 162 -9.38 -1.89 -9.82
N GLU A 163 -9.45 -2.70 -10.89
CA GLU A 163 -9.78 -4.13 -10.83
C GLU A 163 -8.54 -5.02 -10.75
N ASP A 164 -7.34 -4.44 -10.90
CA ASP A 164 -6.10 -5.19 -10.91
C ASP A 164 -5.72 -5.71 -9.52
N ALA A 165 -5.17 -6.92 -9.49
CA ALA A 165 -4.60 -7.47 -8.26
C ALA A 165 -3.29 -6.74 -7.88
N LEU A 166 -3.07 -6.56 -6.58
CA LEU A 166 -1.78 -6.07 -6.07
C LEU A 166 -0.63 -7.02 -6.45
N PRO A 167 0.57 -6.49 -6.71
CA PRO A 167 1.67 -7.27 -7.26
C PRO A 167 2.28 -8.25 -6.25
N GLU A 168 2.48 -9.50 -6.69
CA GLU A 168 3.35 -10.46 -6.02
C GLU A 168 4.76 -10.42 -6.65
N PRO A 169 5.84 -10.64 -5.89
CA PRO A 169 5.88 -11.05 -4.47
C PRO A 169 5.86 -9.88 -3.45
N ASP A 170 5.71 -8.63 -3.92
CA ASP A 170 5.77 -7.43 -3.06
C ASP A 170 4.68 -7.45 -1.99
N LEU A 171 3.46 -7.85 -2.34
CA LEU A 171 2.35 -7.99 -1.41
C LEU A 171 2.66 -8.98 -0.29
N THR A 172 3.11 -10.18 -0.62
CA THR A 172 3.50 -11.19 0.38
C THR A 172 4.61 -10.68 1.30
N THR A 173 5.61 -10.00 0.74
CA THR A 173 6.73 -9.44 1.50
C THR A 173 6.24 -8.33 2.45
N ALA A 174 5.41 -7.41 1.95
CA ALA A 174 4.80 -6.35 2.73
C ALA A 174 3.99 -6.90 3.91
N TYR A 175 3.17 -7.93 3.71
CA TYR A 175 2.44 -8.59 4.79
C TYR A 175 3.36 -9.23 5.84
N SER A 176 4.46 -9.83 5.40
CA SER A 176 5.44 -10.45 6.30
C SER A 176 6.06 -9.41 7.24
N PHE A 177 6.51 -8.27 6.71
CA PHE A 177 7.02 -7.16 7.52
C PHE A 177 5.94 -6.54 8.40
N ALA A 178 4.77 -6.23 7.86
CA ALA A 178 3.66 -5.65 8.61
C ALA A 178 3.24 -6.52 9.81
N LYS A 179 3.26 -7.84 9.66
CA LYS A 179 2.94 -8.78 10.74
C LYS A 179 4.01 -8.85 11.81
N ASN A 180 5.30 -8.76 11.45
CA ASN A 180 6.40 -8.89 12.40
C ASN A 180 6.90 -7.55 12.95
N ALA A 181 6.33 -6.43 12.48
CA ALA A 181 6.65 -5.11 12.98
C ALA A 181 6.25 -4.92 14.44
N ASP A 182 7.12 -4.27 15.21
CA ASP A 182 6.82 -3.74 16.54
C ASP A 182 6.45 -2.25 16.51
N LEU A 183 6.61 -1.60 15.35
CA LEU A 183 6.10 -0.26 15.05
C LEU A 183 5.65 -0.14 13.60
N SER A 184 4.40 0.26 13.39
CA SER A 184 3.86 0.72 12.11
C SER A 184 3.83 2.24 12.08
N LEU A 185 4.46 2.86 11.07
CA LEU A 185 4.44 4.31 10.85
C LEU A 185 3.72 4.64 9.54
N CYS A 186 2.65 5.44 9.61
CA CYS A 186 1.89 5.84 8.43
C CYS A 186 2.12 7.32 8.13
N LEU A 187 2.57 7.65 6.92
CA LEU A 187 2.90 9.02 6.52
C LEU A 187 2.05 9.43 5.31
N GLY A 188 1.30 10.51 5.45
CA GLY A 188 0.58 11.14 4.33
C GLY A 188 -0.44 10.23 3.63
N THR A 189 -1.10 9.34 4.38
CA THR A 189 -2.15 8.45 3.86
C THR A 189 -3.39 8.50 4.73
N SER A 190 -4.57 8.50 4.11
CA SER A 190 -5.86 8.39 4.80
C SER A 190 -6.18 6.96 5.25
N LEU A 191 -5.39 5.97 4.79
CA LEU A 191 -5.55 4.54 5.07
C LEU A 191 -6.89 3.94 4.59
N GLN A 192 -7.55 4.57 3.62
CA GLN A 192 -8.86 4.12 3.12
C GLN A 192 -8.78 2.93 2.16
N ILE A 193 -7.73 2.86 1.33
CA ILE A 193 -7.59 1.82 0.31
C ILE A 193 -7.12 0.52 0.95
N VAL A 194 -7.93 -0.53 0.83
CA VAL A 194 -7.62 -1.87 1.31
C VAL A 194 -7.03 -2.73 0.18
N PRO A 195 -6.15 -3.69 0.47
CA PRO A 195 -5.68 -4.11 1.80
C PRO A 195 -4.60 -3.22 2.46
N VAL A 196 -3.94 -2.34 1.69
CA VAL A 196 -2.74 -1.61 2.16
C VAL A 196 -3.00 -0.75 3.40
N GLY A 197 -4.14 -0.05 3.44
CA GLY A 197 -4.55 0.80 4.56
C GLY A 197 -4.82 0.04 5.86
N ASP A 198 -5.06 -1.27 5.80
CA ASP A 198 -5.28 -2.12 6.98
C ASP A 198 -3.98 -2.80 7.45
N MET A 199 -2.90 -2.82 6.64
CA MET A 199 -1.62 -3.44 7.00
C MET A 199 -1.00 -2.88 8.30
N PRO A 200 -1.03 -1.56 8.59
CA PRO A 200 -0.48 -1.01 9.83
C PRO A 200 -1.05 -1.64 11.11
N LEU A 201 -2.31 -2.12 11.05
CA LEU A 201 -2.98 -2.78 12.19
C LEU A 201 -2.40 -4.16 12.52
N LEU A 202 -1.64 -4.77 11.61
CA LEU A 202 -1.07 -6.10 11.82
C LEU A 202 0.00 -6.10 12.92
N ALA A 203 0.80 -5.03 13.03
CA ALA A 203 1.76 -4.85 14.13
C ALA A 203 1.06 -4.92 15.50
N LYS A 204 -0.11 -4.26 15.62
CA LYS A 204 -0.89 -4.25 16.86
C LYS A 204 -1.33 -5.65 17.32
N LYS A 205 -1.54 -6.60 16.40
CA LYS A 205 -1.93 -7.97 16.74
C LYS A 205 -0.85 -8.71 17.54
N ASN A 206 0.41 -8.27 17.45
CA ASN A 206 1.55 -8.82 18.17
C ASN A 206 2.08 -7.89 19.27
N GLY A 207 1.27 -6.91 19.71
CA GLY A 207 1.66 -5.94 20.74
C GLY A 207 2.49 -4.76 20.23
N GLY A 208 2.71 -4.66 18.91
CA GLY A 208 3.36 -3.52 18.28
C GLY A 208 2.51 -2.24 18.35
N LYS A 209 3.16 -1.11 18.08
CA LYS A 209 2.57 0.22 18.11
C LYS A 209 2.22 0.71 16.71
N MET A 210 1.29 1.64 16.61
CA MET A 210 0.93 2.31 15.37
C MET A 210 0.98 3.82 15.54
N VAL A 211 1.65 4.51 14.63
CA VAL A 211 1.76 5.97 14.57
C VAL A 211 1.24 6.45 13.22
N THR A 212 0.48 7.54 13.21
CA THR A 212 0.03 8.21 11.99
C THR A 212 0.49 9.66 11.97
N VAL A 213 1.07 10.09 10.86
CA VAL A 213 1.37 11.50 10.56
C VAL A 213 0.55 11.90 9.34
N ASN A 214 -0.51 12.67 9.57
CA ASN A 214 -1.42 13.10 8.51
C ASN A 214 -2.16 14.38 8.90
N LEU A 215 -2.42 15.28 7.95
CA LEU A 215 -3.19 16.50 8.22
C LEU A 215 -4.65 16.21 8.54
N GLN A 216 -5.24 15.23 7.84
CA GLN A 216 -6.62 14.79 8.03
C GLN A 216 -6.69 13.57 8.95
N ALA A 217 -7.83 13.36 9.60
CA ALA A 217 -8.07 12.12 10.33
C ALA A 217 -7.99 10.90 9.41
N THR A 218 -7.33 9.83 9.86
CA THR A 218 -7.19 8.59 9.10
C THR A 218 -8.31 7.60 9.43
N LYS A 219 -8.57 6.62 8.56
CA LYS A 219 -9.56 5.54 8.79
C LYS A 219 -9.40 4.86 10.15
N HIS A 220 -8.16 4.71 10.62
CA HIS A 220 -7.81 3.94 11.81
C HIS A 220 -7.31 4.79 12.98
N GLU A 221 -7.58 6.10 12.99
CA GLU A 221 -7.06 7.01 14.02
C GLU A 221 -7.36 6.54 15.45
N LYS A 222 -8.59 6.05 15.72
CA LYS A 222 -8.99 5.49 17.03
C LYS A 222 -8.17 4.30 17.52
N LYS A 223 -7.42 3.63 16.62
CA LYS A 223 -6.55 2.49 16.94
C LYS A 223 -5.07 2.89 17.01
N THR A 224 -4.74 4.15 16.73
CA THR A 224 -3.37 4.66 16.67
C THR A 224 -2.88 4.95 18.10
N ASP A 225 -1.64 4.59 18.41
CA ASP A 225 -1.01 4.87 19.70
C ASP A 225 -0.53 6.33 19.78
N LEU A 226 -0.08 6.91 18.66
CA LEU A 226 0.29 8.31 18.53
C LEU A 226 -0.19 8.87 17.17
N ALA A 227 -1.10 9.83 17.20
CA ALA A 227 -1.56 10.54 16.01
C ALA A 227 -0.97 11.95 15.98
N ILE A 228 -0.24 12.28 14.92
CA ILE A 228 0.42 13.58 14.70
C ILE A 228 -0.29 14.28 13.55
N HIS A 229 -0.88 15.44 13.82
CA HIS A 229 -1.61 16.24 12.83
C HIS A 229 -0.75 17.40 12.33
N GLY A 230 0.17 17.14 11.42
CA GLY A 230 1.09 18.15 10.88
C GLY A 230 1.50 17.86 9.44
N PHE A 231 2.23 18.81 8.83
CA PHE A 231 2.90 18.56 7.56
C PHE A 231 3.98 17.50 7.78
N VAL A 232 3.99 16.47 6.95
CA VAL A 232 4.91 15.33 7.09
C VAL A 232 6.37 15.75 7.01
N ASP A 233 6.72 16.71 6.14
CA ASP A 233 8.09 17.23 6.06
C ASP A 233 8.55 17.90 7.36
N ASP A 234 7.71 18.76 7.96
CA ASP A 234 8.02 19.41 9.24
C ASP A 234 8.21 18.38 10.36
N VAL A 235 7.35 17.37 10.40
CA VAL A 235 7.44 16.28 11.39
C VAL A 235 8.71 15.49 11.20
N MET A 236 9.03 15.08 9.97
CA MET A 236 10.22 14.26 9.70
C MET A 236 11.51 15.04 9.98
N VAL A 237 11.57 16.34 9.67
CA VAL A 237 12.71 17.20 10.03
C VAL A 237 12.93 17.23 11.55
N LYS A 238 11.86 17.42 12.33
CA LYS A 238 11.93 17.42 13.80
C LYS A 238 12.34 16.05 14.36
N VAL A 239 11.79 14.98 13.81
CA VAL A 239 12.15 13.60 14.20
C VAL A 239 13.63 13.34 13.94
N LEU A 240 14.15 13.67 12.75
CA LEU A 240 15.58 13.52 12.43
C LEU A 240 16.47 14.33 13.39
N LYS A 241 16.07 15.56 13.73
CA LYS A 241 16.76 16.38 14.72
C LYS A 241 16.82 15.69 16.09
N HIS A 242 15.74 15.09 16.57
CA HIS A 242 15.73 14.33 17.83
C HIS A 242 16.56 13.04 17.78
N LEU A 243 16.77 12.48 16.58
CA LEU A 243 17.59 11.31 16.34
C LEU A 243 19.07 11.64 16.09
N ASP A 244 19.46 12.92 16.10
CA ASP A 244 20.79 13.41 15.73
C ASP A 244 21.22 12.93 14.32
N ILE A 245 20.30 13.08 13.36
CA ILE A 245 20.51 12.77 11.94
C ILE A 245 20.35 14.06 11.15
N SER A 246 21.39 14.47 10.42
CA SER A 246 21.28 15.59 9.48
C SER A 246 20.64 15.14 8.17
N LEU A 247 19.81 15.98 7.55
CA LEU A 247 19.30 15.74 6.19
C LEU A 247 20.40 15.73 5.12
N ASP A 248 21.55 16.33 5.45
CA ASP A 248 22.75 16.35 4.61
C ASP A 248 23.70 15.18 4.94
N ASP A 249 23.38 14.38 5.97
CA ASP A 249 24.08 13.11 6.18
C ASP A 249 23.72 12.18 5.00
N GLY A 250 24.70 11.63 4.30
CA GLY A 250 24.47 10.68 3.21
C GLY A 250 25.01 11.17 1.86
N LYS A 251 24.95 10.29 0.86
CA LYS A 251 25.38 10.64 -0.50
C LYS A 251 24.34 11.55 -1.17
N GLU A 252 24.82 12.53 -1.93
CA GLU A 252 23.98 13.34 -2.83
C GLU A 252 23.00 12.46 -3.62
N GLU A 253 21.80 12.99 -3.88
CA GLU A 253 20.82 12.34 -4.74
C GLU A 253 21.39 12.26 -6.16
N THR A 254 21.96 11.11 -6.51
CA THR A 254 22.48 10.86 -7.86
C THR A 254 21.35 10.52 -8.85
N GLY A 255 20.14 10.25 -8.35
CA GLY A 255 19.03 9.70 -9.12
C GLY A 255 19.25 8.23 -9.51
N GLU A 256 20.32 7.60 -9.05
CA GLU A 256 20.62 6.21 -9.33
C GLU A 256 19.70 5.27 -8.54
N ILE A 257 19.23 4.23 -9.22
CA ILE A 257 18.39 3.18 -8.65
C ILE A 257 19.26 2.27 -7.78
N VAL A 258 18.95 2.24 -6.49
CA VAL A 258 19.58 1.34 -5.51
C VAL A 258 18.78 0.05 -5.43
N TRP A 259 19.34 -1.04 -5.95
CA TRP A 259 18.64 -2.34 -5.96
C TRP A 259 18.63 -3.05 -4.61
N LYS A 260 19.67 -2.84 -3.80
CA LYS A 260 19.87 -3.56 -2.54
C LYS A 260 20.34 -2.60 -1.45
N SER A 261 19.71 -2.73 -0.29
CA SER A 261 20.18 -2.14 0.95
C SER A 261 21.56 -2.68 1.34
N THR A 262 22.30 -1.87 2.08
CA THR A 262 23.55 -2.26 2.75
C THR A 262 23.32 -3.28 3.87
N TYR A 263 22.11 -3.32 4.44
CA TYR A 263 21.72 -4.30 5.45
C TYR A 263 20.96 -5.47 4.80
N PRO A 264 21.14 -6.71 5.31
CA PRO A 264 20.37 -7.84 4.85
C PRO A 264 18.87 -7.64 5.14
N LEU A 265 18.03 -8.23 4.29
CA LEU A 265 16.59 -8.25 4.50
C LEU A 265 16.24 -9.22 5.63
N GLU A 266 15.34 -8.82 6.52
CA GLU A 266 14.92 -9.65 7.65
C GLU A 266 14.20 -10.93 7.17
N GLU A 267 14.64 -12.07 7.69
CA GLU A 267 13.97 -13.35 7.48
C GLU A 267 13.10 -13.69 8.70
N PHE A 268 11.79 -13.67 8.51
CA PHE A 268 10.84 -14.06 9.54
C PHE A 268 10.54 -15.55 9.44
N LYS A 269 10.81 -16.29 10.51
CA LYS A 269 10.41 -17.70 10.59
C LYS A 269 8.88 -17.77 10.54
N THR A 270 8.34 -18.49 9.56
CA THR A 270 6.93 -18.87 9.60
C THR A 270 6.72 -19.64 10.92
N PRO A 271 5.73 -19.28 11.76
CA PRO A 271 5.43 -20.08 12.93
C PRO A 271 5.17 -21.51 12.47
N LYS A 272 6.04 -22.46 12.85
CA LYS A 272 5.79 -23.88 12.58
C LYS A 272 4.42 -24.19 13.17
N ASN A 273 3.49 -24.62 12.31
CA ASN A 273 2.14 -25.05 12.66
C ASN A 273 2.10 -25.64 14.09
N GLN A 274 1.53 -24.90 15.05
CA GLN A 274 1.27 -25.42 16.39
C GLN A 274 0.22 -26.56 16.40
N ARG A 275 -0.26 -26.98 15.22
CA ARG A 275 -1.21 -28.10 15.02
C ARG A 275 -0.60 -29.51 15.08
N LYS A 276 0.65 -29.69 15.52
CA LYS A 276 1.25 -31.04 15.75
C LYS A 276 1.68 -31.32 17.21
N ARG A 277 1.02 -30.70 18.20
CA ARG A 277 1.27 -31.02 19.63
C ARG A 277 0.04 -31.41 20.46
N SER A 278 -1.10 -31.72 19.83
CA SER A 278 -2.29 -32.26 20.53
C SER A 278 -2.76 -33.63 20.04
N ALA A 279 -2.10 -34.26 19.06
CA ALA A 279 -2.45 -35.61 18.58
C ALA A 279 -1.73 -36.76 19.34
N ALA A 280 -1.01 -36.47 20.41
CA ALA A 280 -0.26 -37.47 21.19
C ALA A 280 -0.77 -37.55 22.64
N LYS A 281 -2.07 -37.75 22.83
CA LYS A 281 -2.67 -38.30 24.07
C LYS A 281 -4.16 -38.59 23.87
N ILE A 282 -4.48 -39.53 22.99
CA ILE A 282 -5.74 -40.29 23.10
C ILE A 282 -5.31 -41.76 23.13
N LYS A 283 -5.14 -42.28 24.35
CA LYS A 283 -5.04 -43.72 24.58
C LYS A 283 -6.41 -44.31 24.27
N LYS A 284 -6.46 -45.29 23.36
CA LYS A 284 -7.61 -46.17 23.18
C LYS A 284 -7.91 -46.87 24.52
N GLN A 285 -9.14 -46.75 24.99
CA GLN A 285 -9.77 -47.73 25.87
C GLN A 285 -11.10 -48.11 25.24
N GLU A 286 -11.30 -49.42 25.07
CA GLU A 286 -12.53 -50.03 24.56
C GLU A 286 -13.68 -49.90 25.58
N PRO A 287 -14.94 -49.92 25.13
CA PRO A 287 -16.08 -49.65 26.00
C PRO A 287 -16.43 -50.89 26.84
N VAL A 288 -16.59 -50.67 28.15
CA VAL A 288 -17.20 -51.63 29.08
C VAL A 288 -18.69 -51.28 29.17
N GLU A 289 -19.55 -52.21 28.78
CA GLU A 289 -20.98 -52.19 29.11
C GLU A 289 -21.15 -52.55 30.59
N GLU A 290 -21.87 -51.73 31.36
CA GLU A 290 -22.63 -52.26 32.49
C GLU A 290 -23.84 -51.40 32.87
N LYS A 291 -24.87 -52.13 33.30
CA LYS A 291 -26.30 -51.82 33.40
C LYS A 291 -26.63 -50.89 34.57
N CYS A 292 -27.79 -50.23 34.48
CA CYS A 292 -28.58 -49.89 35.67
C CYS A 292 -30.09 -50.08 35.41
N ALA A 293 -30.79 -50.37 36.50
CA ALA A 293 -31.90 -51.30 36.61
C ALA A 293 -33.31 -50.74 36.32
N ARG A 294 -34.23 -51.68 36.10
CA ARG A 294 -35.70 -51.53 36.14
C ARG A 294 -36.19 -51.12 37.52
N PHE A 295 -37.29 -50.36 37.55
CA PHE A 295 -38.36 -50.58 38.53
C PHE A 295 -39.73 -50.50 37.85
N GLU A 296 -40.58 -51.46 38.19
CA GLU A 296 -41.87 -51.80 37.59
C GLU A 296 -43.05 -51.24 38.41
N GLY A 297 -44.24 -51.19 37.79
CA GLY A 297 -45.54 -51.17 38.47
C GLY A 297 -46.61 -50.36 37.73
N ASN A 298 -47.32 -50.94 36.74
CA ASN A 298 -48.71 -51.45 36.80
C ASN A 298 -49.77 -50.32 36.76
N CYS A 299 -50.89 -50.28 36.02
CA CYS A 299 -51.72 -51.23 35.25
C CYS A 299 -52.86 -50.42 34.56
N GLY A 300 -53.52 -51.02 33.56
CA GLY A 300 -54.93 -50.72 33.22
C GLY A 300 -55.18 -49.86 31.98
N GLY A 301 -55.93 -50.39 31.01
CA GLY A 301 -56.15 -49.80 29.70
C GLY A 301 -57.50 -49.07 29.51
N VAL A 302 -57.91 -49.05 28.23
CA VAL A 302 -59.20 -48.65 27.61
C VAL A 302 -59.19 -47.29 26.88
N ALA A 303 -59.35 -47.42 25.55
CA ALA A 303 -60.14 -46.66 24.56
C ALA A 303 -60.08 -45.12 24.40
N ASN A 304 -60.02 -44.78 23.11
CA ASN A 304 -60.66 -43.69 22.36
C ASN A 304 -60.27 -42.22 22.54
N ASP A 305 -60.24 -41.59 21.35
CA ASP A 305 -60.50 -40.21 21.00
C ASP A 305 -59.53 -39.09 21.40
N ASP A 306 -58.83 -38.67 20.35
CA ASP A 306 -58.94 -37.34 19.75
C ASP A 306 -57.83 -36.31 20.04
N GLN A 307 -57.45 -35.68 18.93
CA GLN A 307 -56.77 -34.42 18.74
C GLN A 307 -55.28 -34.25 19.09
N THR A 308 -54.59 -33.78 18.03
CA THR A 308 -53.40 -32.92 17.98
C THR A 308 -52.02 -33.59 17.88
N GLN A 309 -51.52 -33.69 16.64
CA GLN A 309 -50.08 -33.77 16.34
C GLN A 309 -49.67 -32.61 15.43
N PRO A 310 -48.58 -31.88 15.75
CA PRO A 310 -47.90 -30.99 14.82
C PRO A 310 -46.96 -31.78 13.89
N ARG A 311 -47.00 -31.46 12.60
CA ARG A 311 -46.13 -32.00 11.55
C ARG A 311 -44.74 -31.37 11.62
N LYS A 312 -43.69 -32.21 11.56
CA LYS A 312 -42.38 -31.82 11.02
C LYS A 312 -42.54 -31.54 9.51
N PRO A 313 -41.72 -30.66 8.93
CA PRO A 313 -41.03 -31.12 7.73
C PRO A 313 -39.55 -30.72 7.64
N SER A 314 -38.85 -31.63 6.99
CA SER A 314 -37.52 -31.58 6.39
C SER A 314 -37.30 -30.35 5.50
N VAL A 315 -36.11 -29.75 5.63
CA VAL A 315 -35.60 -28.69 4.76
C VAL A 315 -34.96 -29.32 3.52
N LYS A 316 -35.46 -28.95 2.34
CA LYS A 316 -34.73 -28.94 1.07
C LYS A 316 -34.76 -27.52 0.51
N GLU A 317 -33.69 -27.23 -0.20
CA GLU A 317 -33.34 -26.00 -0.92
C GLU A 317 -34.52 -25.42 -1.70
N ASP A 318 -34.62 -24.09 -1.73
CA ASP A 318 -35.20 -23.39 -2.88
C ASP A 318 -34.60 -21.99 -3.09
N ASP A 319 -34.41 -21.76 -4.38
CA ASP A 319 -34.17 -20.56 -5.17
C ASP A 319 -35.18 -19.44 -4.85
N TYR A 320 -34.79 -18.16 -4.96
CA TYR A 320 -35.77 -17.06 -4.96
C TYR A 320 -35.36 -15.90 -5.87
N THR A 321 -36.12 -15.78 -6.95
CA THR A 321 -36.27 -14.58 -7.77
C THR A 321 -37.17 -13.54 -7.10
N LYS A 322 -36.69 -12.28 -7.14
CA LYS A 322 -37.37 -10.98 -7.29
C LYS A 322 -38.82 -10.78 -6.78
N THR A 323 -38.97 -9.80 -5.90
CA THR A 323 -40.09 -8.83 -5.91
C THR A 323 -39.55 -7.43 -5.67
N GLU A 324 -40.14 -6.47 -6.40
CA GLU A 324 -39.77 -5.06 -6.51
C GLU A 324 -40.10 -4.25 -5.24
N GLY A 325 -39.24 -3.28 -4.93
CA GLY A 325 -39.42 -2.25 -3.91
C GLY A 325 -38.45 -1.11 -4.21
N GLU A 326 -39.00 0.10 -4.32
CA GLU A 326 -38.37 1.32 -4.82
C GLU A 326 -37.12 1.74 -4.02
N GLU A 327 -35.97 1.84 -4.68
CA GLU A 327 -34.81 2.57 -4.17
C GLU A 327 -34.21 3.47 -5.26
N GLY A 328 -33.99 4.72 -4.86
CA GLY A 328 -33.48 5.80 -5.71
C GLY A 328 -32.13 5.45 -6.33
N ALA A 329 -32.05 5.62 -7.64
CA ALA A 329 -30.85 5.45 -8.42
C ALA A 329 -29.74 6.42 -7.97
N SER A 330 -28.77 5.92 -7.20
CA SER A 330 -27.42 6.49 -7.20
C SER A 330 -26.68 5.91 -8.39
N LYS A 331 -26.47 6.73 -9.43
CA LYS A 331 -25.63 6.39 -10.57
C LYS A 331 -24.20 6.24 -10.06
N SER A 332 -23.65 5.03 -10.13
CA SER A 332 -22.20 4.82 -10.10
C SER A 332 -21.65 5.24 -11.47
N GLU A 333 -21.21 6.49 -11.57
CA GLU A 333 -20.45 6.96 -12.73
C GLU A 333 -19.03 6.40 -12.62
N THR A 334 -18.71 5.49 -13.53
CA THR A 334 -17.36 4.98 -13.79
C THR A 334 -16.53 6.10 -14.41
N VAL A 335 -15.58 6.64 -13.63
CA VAL A 335 -14.66 7.68 -14.08
C VAL A 335 -13.40 7.03 -14.64
N ASN A 336 -13.07 7.38 -15.88
CA ASN A 336 -12.00 6.80 -16.67
C ASN A 336 -10.61 7.34 -16.23
N CYS A 337 -9.78 6.50 -15.60
CA CYS A 337 -8.40 6.85 -15.23
C CYS A 337 -7.49 7.21 -16.42
N GLU A 338 -7.86 6.87 -17.66
CA GLU A 338 -7.14 7.37 -18.84
C GLU A 338 -7.22 8.89 -18.98
N ALA A 339 -8.25 9.56 -18.42
CA ALA A 339 -8.39 11.01 -18.50
C ALA A 339 -7.35 11.75 -17.64
N ILE A 340 -7.10 11.26 -16.42
CA ILE A 340 -6.08 11.82 -15.51
C ILE A 340 -4.67 11.68 -16.11
N PHE A 341 -4.42 10.60 -16.86
CA PHE A 341 -3.12 10.35 -17.49
C PHE A 341 -2.94 11.06 -18.85
N LYS A 342 -4.01 11.24 -19.62
CA LYS A 342 -3.96 11.94 -20.92
C LYS A 342 -3.62 13.42 -20.78
N GLU A 343 -4.01 14.08 -19.68
CA GLU A 343 -3.74 15.52 -19.50
C GLU A 343 -2.37 15.81 -18.88
N CYS A 344 -1.73 14.85 -18.20
CA CYS A 344 -0.33 15.00 -17.73
C CYS A 344 0.72 14.72 -18.81
N THR A 345 0.35 14.25 -20.01
CA THR A 345 1.28 13.82 -21.07
C THR A 345 1.22 14.65 -22.35
N THR A 346 0.48 15.78 -22.37
CA THR A 346 0.44 16.69 -23.52
C THR A 346 1.73 17.50 -23.63
N VAL A 347 2.75 16.87 -24.20
CA VAL A 347 3.95 17.54 -24.71
C VAL A 347 3.53 18.42 -25.89
N THR A 348 3.76 19.72 -25.76
CA THR A 348 3.73 20.68 -26.87
C THR A 348 4.69 20.23 -27.96
N GLU A 349 4.20 20.06 -29.19
CA GLU A 349 5.02 19.88 -30.38
C GLU A 349 6.08 20.98 -30.48
N PRO A 350 7.35 20.66 -30.85
CA PRO A 350 8.34 21.69 -31.08
C PRO A 350 7.99 22.44 -32.36
N GLN A 351 7.61 23.71 -32.22
CA GLN A 351 7.54 24.62 -33.36
C GLN A 351 8.94 24.74 -33.99
N THR A 352 9.08 24.21 -35.19
CA THR A 352 10.20 24.51 -36.08
C THR A 352 10.20 26.01 -36.36
N LYS A 353 11.17 26.73 -35.78
CA LYS A 353 11.48 28.10 -36.19
C LYS A 353 12.29 28.02 -37.49
N ASP A 354 11.69 28.52 -38.56
CA ASP A 354 12.37 28.86 -39.80
C ASP A 354 13.50 29.85 -39.51
N ILE A 355 14.74 29.39 -39.69
CA ILE A 355 15.91 30.27 -39.75
C ILE A 355 15.98 30.80 -41.17
N VAL A 356 15.52 32.03 -41.36
CA VAL A 356 15.77 32.85 -42.54
C VAL A 356 17.28 33.10 -42.63
N LYS A 357 17.89 32.64 -43.72
CA LYS A 357 19.25 33.04 -44.12
C LYS A 357 19.19 34.49 -44.60
N GLU A 358 19.74 35.41 -43.81
CA GLU A 358 20.18 36.71 -44.34
C GLU A 358 21.58 36.55 -44.94
N GLU A 359 21.62 36.61 -46.27
CA GLU A 359 22.83 36.90 -47.03
C GLU A 359 23.29 38.33 -46.69
N THR A 360 24.52 38.47 -46.22
CA THR A 360 25.22 39.76 -46.23
C THR A 360 26.52 39.62 -47.03
N ASN A 361 26.44 40.17 -48.24
CA ASN A 361 27.45 40.88 -49.02
C ASN A 361 28.92 40.46 -48.92
N GLY A 362 29.44 40.05 -50.08
CA GLY A 362 30.87 40.03 -50.34
C GLY A 362 31.51 41.43 -50.35
N ILE A 363 32.84 41.39 -50.33
CA ILE A 363 33.83 42.18 -51.09
C ILE A 363 35.18 41.83 -50.43
N GLN A 364 35.94 40.90 -51.01
CA GLN A 364 37.19 41.15 -51.76
C GLN A 364 37.84 39.83 -52.19
#